data_AF-A0A820FLP7-F1
#
_entry.id   AF-A0A820FLP7-F1
#
_cell.length_a   1.000
_cell.length_b   1.000
_cell.length_c   1.000
_cell.angle_alpha   90.00
_cell.angle_beta   90.00
_cell.angle_gamma   90.00
#
_symmetry.space_group_name_H-M   'P 1'
#
loop_
_entity.id
_entity.type
_entity.pdbx_description
1 polymer ?
#
loop_
_entity_poly.entity_id
_entity_poly.type
_entity_poly.pdbx_seq_one_letter_code
_entity_poly.pdbx_strand_id
1 'polypeptide(L)' 'HILTSAYHPRSNDLIERFDRLFDDEYVDHALLACRIRQYYVTGETPFYMIYGVEVKLPGNEQVPIINYLVQQR' A
#
# COMPACT_ATOMS: atom_id res chain seq x y z
N HIS A 1 -25.37 8.60 2.58
CA HIS A 1 -24.10 9.09 3.17
C HIS A 1 -24.20 9.03 4.68
N ILE A 2 -23.16 8.51 5.36
CA ILE A 2 -23.02 8.62 6.81
C ILE A 2 -22.12 9.83 7.04
N LEU A 3 -22.66 10.87 7.68
CA LEU A 3 -21.95 12.10 7.96
C LEU A 3 -21.47 12.08 9.41
N THR A 4 -20.30 12.67 9.66
CA THR A 4 -19.82 12.94 11.02
C THR A 4 -20.55 14.16 11.59
N SER A 5 -20.63 14.24 12.93
CA SER A 5 -21.19 15.41 13.59
C SER A 5 -20.35 16.65 13.29
N ALA A 6 -21.01 17.82 13.22
CA ALA A 6 -20.32 19.08 12.98
C ALA A 6 -19.21 19.30 14.02
N TYR A 7 -18.07 19.83 13.56
CA TYR A 7 -16.91 20.15 14.39
C TYR A 7 -16.34 18.98 15.24
N HIS A 8 -16.45 17.74 14.73
CA HIS A 8 -15.83 16.56 15.33
C HIS A 8 -14.69 15.99 14.47
N PRO A 9 -13.51 16.65 14.40
CA PRO A 9 -12.39 16.20 13.56
C PRO A 9 -11.89 14.79 13.97
N ARG A 10 -12.03 14.44 15.25
CA ARG A 10 -11.64 13.11 15.76
C ARG A 10 -12.37 11.94 15.11
N SER A 11 -13.57 12.15 14.57
CA SER A 11 -14.34 11.08 13.93
C SER A 11 -13.73 10.60 12.61
N ASN A 12 -12.97 11.45 11.91
CA ASN A 12 -12.31 11.13 10.64
C ASN A 12 -10.77 11.28 10.72
N ASP A 13 -10.19 11.32 11.93
CA ASP A 13 -8.77 11.64 12.16
C ASP A 13 -7.81 10.70 11.40
N LEU A 14 -8.17 9.43 11.23
CA LEU A 14 -7.37 8.49 10.43
C LEU A 14 -7.30 8.91 8.95
N ILE A 15 -8.42 9.34 8.38
CA ILE A 15 -8.48 9.80 6.99
C ILE A 15 -7.78 11.16 6.86
N GLU A 16 -7.98 12.08 7.80
CA GLU A 16 -7.33 13.40 7.79
C GLU A 16 -5.79 13.28 7.88
N ARG A 17 -5.28 12.35 8.69
CA ARG A 17 -3.84 12.06 8.76
C ARG A 17 -3.32 11.40 7.49
N PHE A 18 -4.13 10.53 6.88
CA PHE A 18 -3.79 9.87 5.64
C PHE A 18 -3.70 10.86 4.49
N ASP A 19 -4.68 11.77 4.37
CA ASP A 19 -4.74 12.82 3.37
C ASP A 19 -3.48 13.70 3.36
N ARG A 20 -2.97 14.05 4.55
CA ARG A 20 -1.72 14.84 4.68
C ARG A 20 -0.46 14.15 4.12
N LEU A 21 -0.51 12.86 3.81
CA LEU A 21 0.64 12.14 3.24
C LEU A 21 0.76 12.31 1.73
N PHE A 22 -0.28 12.80 1.06
CA PHE A 22 -0.33 12.87 -0.39
C PHE A 22 0.08 14.26 -0.89
N ASP A 23 0.82 14.25 -1.98
CA ASP A 23 0.97 15.39 -2.88
C ASP A 23 0.17 15.06 -4.15
N ASP A 24 -0.53 16.04 -4.71
CA ASP A 24 -1.49 15.85 -5.81
C ASP A 24 -0.82 15.26 -7.06
N GLU A 25 0.49 15.46 -7.23
CA GLU A 25 1.25 15.01 -8.40
C GLU A 25 1.59 13.51 -8.38
N TYR A 26 1.69 12.87 -7.21
CA TYR A 26 2.20 11.49 -7.07
C TYR A 26 1.25 10.53 -6.35
N VAL A 27 -0.06 10.80 -6.41
CA VAL A 27 -1.10 10.06 -5.69
C VAL A 27 -1.00 8.54 -5.94
N ASP A 28 -0.85 8.10 -7.19
CA ASP A 28 -0.80 6.67 -7.52
C ASP A 28 0.40 5.95 -6.87
N HIS A 29 1.56 6.60 -6.89
CA HIS A 29 2.80 6.03 -6.34
C HIS A 29 2.75 6.03 -4.80
N ALA A 30 2.24 7.11 -4.21
CA ALA A 30 2.03 7.21 -2.77
C ALA A 30 1.02 6.17 -2.27
N LEU A 31 -0.09 5.94 -3.01
CA LEU A 31 -1.09 4.93 -2.66
C LEU A 31 -0.49 3.52 -2.69
N LEU A 32 0.30 3.22 -3.73
CA LEU A 32 1.01 1.95 -3.81
C LEU A 32 1.96 1.78 -2.62
N ALA A 33 2.81 2.78 -2.35
CA ALA A 33 3.75 2.75 -1.23
C ALA A 33 3.05 2.55 0.13
N CYS A 34 1.93 3.24 0.37
CA CYS A 34 1.15 3.09 1.59
C CYS A 34 0.53 1.70 1.73
N ARG A 35 0.08 1.07 0.64
CA ARG A 35 -0.54 -0.26 0.67
C ARG A 35 0.45 -1.40 0.95
N ILE A 36 1.68 -1.26 0.46
CA ILE A 36 2.72 -2.30 0.58
C ILE A 36 3.59 -2.13 1.83
N ARG A 37 3.58 -0.95 2.45
CA ARG A 37 4.32 -0.67 3.67
C ARG A 37 3.71 -1.41 4.86
N GLN A 38 4.55 -2.05 5.67
CA GLN A 38 4.12 -2.69 6.93
C GLN A 38 3.64 -1.64 7.93
N TYR A 39 2.47 -1.89 8.54
CA TYR A 39 1.96 -1.04 9.61
C TYR A 39 2.62 -1.42 10.94
N TYR A 40 3.13 -0.43 11.68
CA TYR A 40 3.99 -0.68 12.83
C TYR A 40 3.32 -1.42 13.98
N VAL A 41 2.00 -1.30 14.15
CA VAL A 41 1.26 -1.97 15.24
C VAL A 41 1.00 -3.43 14.91
N THR A 42 0.57 -3.71 13.67
CA THR A 42 0.09 -5.04 13.29
C THR A 42 1.19 -5.88 12.65
N GLY A 43 2.30 -5.27 12.19
CA GLY A 43 3.38 -5.93 11.45
C GLY A 43 3.01 -6.28 10.00
N GLU A 44 1.72 -6.33 9.69
CA GLU A 44 1.21 -6.67 8.36
C GLU A 44 1.05 -5.47 7.44
N THR A 45 1.05 -5.74 6.14
CA THR A 45 0.76 -4.72 5.11
C THR A 45 -0.74 -4.49 4.96
N PRO A 46 -1.22 -3.25 4.74
CA PRO A 46 -2.63 -2.99 4.47
C PRO A 46 -3.18 -3.80 3.30
N PHE A 47 -2.36 -4.06 2.28
CA PHE A 47 -2.74 -4.92 1.16
C PHE A 47 -3.05 -6.35 1.61
N TYR A 48 -2.19 -6.95 2.44
CA TYR A 48 -2.41 -8.28 2.99
C TYR A 48 -3.67 -8.34 3.86
N MET A 49 -3.94 -7.31 4.67
CA MET A 49 -5.15 -7.25 5.50
C MET A 49 -6.45 -7.24 4.70
N ILE A 50 -6.46 -6.60 3.52
CA ILE A 50 -7.66 -6.48 2.68
C ILE A 50 -7.87 -7.74 1.83
N TYR A 51 -6.81 -8.23 1.20
CA TYR A 51 -6.92 -9.27 0.17
C TYR A 51 -6.48 -10.67 0.66
N GLY A 52 -5.79 -10.77 1.80
CA GLY A 52 -5.23 -12.02 2.30
C GLY A 52 -4.09 -12.60 1.44
N VAL A 53 -3.54 -11.80 0.53
CA VAL A 53 -2.50 -12.21 -0.43
C VAL A 53 -1.26 -11.35 -0.22
N GLU A 54 -0.09 -11.99 -0.21
CA GLU A 54 1.19 -11.27 -0.14
C GLU A 54 1.43 -10.42 -1.39
N VAL A 55 1.92 -9.20 -1.19
CA VAL A 55 2.25 -8.29 -2.29
C VAL A 55 3.42 -8.85 -3.09
N LYS A 56 3.21 -9.04 -4.39
CA LYS A 56 4.29 -9.32 -5.35
C LYS A 56 4.66 -8.04 -6.10
N LEU A 57 5.82 -7.49 -5.78
CA LEU A 57 6.38 -6.37 -6.52
C LEU A 57 7.12 -6.86 -7.76
N PRO A 58 7.06 -6.13 -8.88
CA PRO A 58 7.93 -6.39 -10.02
C PRO A 58 9.40 -6.26 -9.56
N GLY A 59 10.16 -7.36 -9.69
CA GLY A 59 11.54 -7.46 -9.21
C GLY A 59 11.74 -8.29 -7.93
N ASN A 60 10.68 -8.68 -7.21
CA ASN A 60 10.80 -9.61 -6.06
C ASN A 60 11.06 -11.06 -6.50
N GLU A 61 10.59 -11.45 -7.67
CA GLU A 61 10.89 -12.77 -8.23
C GLU A 61 12.35 -12.78 -8.71
N GLN A 62 13.25 -13.17 -7.82
CA GLN A 62 14.63 -13.53 -8.18
C GLN A 62 14.58 -14.79 -9.03
N VAL A 63 14.27 -14.65 -10.32
CA VAL A 63 14.49 -15.74 -11.26
C VAL A 63 16.00 -15.95 -11.29
N PRO A 64 16.52 -17.13 -10.92
CA PRO A 64 17.95 -17.37 -11.02
C PRO A 64 18.36 -17.17 -12.48
N ILE A 65 19.43 -16.39 -12.71
CA ILE A 65 19.93 -16.00 -14.04
C ILE A 65 20.04 -17.20 -14.99
N ILE A 66 20.33 -18.37 -14.43
CA ILE A 66 20.43 -19.66 -15.14
C ILE A 66 19.15 -20.00 -15.91
N ASN A 67 17.96 -19.74 -15.36
CA ASN A 67 16.69 -20.02 -16.04
C ASN A 67 16.43 -19.03 -17.19
N TYR A 68 16.88 -17.78 -17.07
CA TYR A 68 16.71 -16.77 -18.11
C TYR A 68 17.49 -17.14 -19.39
N LEU A 69 18.69 -17.72 -19.25
CA LEU A 69 19.51 -18.19 -20.38
C LEU A 69 18.93 -19.44 -21.06
N VAL A 70 18.26 -20.32 -20.31
CA VAL A 70 17.62 -21.53 -20.84
C VAL A 70 16.34 -21.20 -21.61
N GLN A 71 15.62 -20.14 -21.23
CA GLN A 71 14.34 -19.75 -21.84
C GLN A 71 14.50 -18.90 -23.12
N GLN A 72 15.71 -18.41 -23.40
CA GLN A 72 16.07 -17.62 -24.58
C GLN A 72 16.63 -18.47 -25.74
N ARG A 73 16.65 -19.80 -25.59
CA ARG A 73 17.16 -20.76 -26.58
C ARG A 73 16.02 -21.59 -27.15
#